data_AF-A0A7Y2FUC7-F1
#
_entry.id   AF-A0A7Y2FUC7-F1
#
_cell.length_a   1.000
_cell.length_b   1.000
_cell.length_c   1.000
_cell.angle_alpha   90.00
_cell.angle_beta   90.00
_cell.angle_gamma   90.00
#
_symmetry.space_group_name_H-M   'P 1'
#
loop_
_entity.id
_entity.type
_entity.pdbx_description
1 polymer ?
#
loop_
_entity_poly.entity_id
_entity_poly.type
_entity_poly.pdbx_seq_one_letter_code
_entity_poly.pdbx_strand_id
1 'polypeptide(L)'
;MVSTDANGPRLKVYVSYCGADAGFTDELIRGLQKDRRFDISVDPDCTIDEDDWKSLIGTLIADADAVIVVLSPDTSPSCDWEIECAQQHSKRIVPVLCRPLGATGLPAGLAGLKIQRFDDGAAFQRPLKGLMQALTSDAQWIREHTRLLAHARMWERSTRSNDLLLNGEEALAAKMWTLSRPDGAPKPTDLHIEFICISEAVATARASAAYAVQAERDELETLAHLNSENEGFRRWANQAYMVVGCWLAALALFSDWKSADAMKQVANARSYTVESCSPPDARRHLAVAIGGAGLKGAKCPSLRADRMTTGCLDGDELCSRVQN
;
A
#
# COMPACT_ATOMS: atom_id res chain seq x y z
N MET A 1 -19.50 7.06 17.60
CA MET A 1 -20.40 8.09 17.05
C MET A 1 -19.69 9.42 17.16
N VAL A 2 -19.08 9.88 16.07
CA VAL A 2 -18.43 11.21 16.02
C VAL A 2 -19.52 12.19 15.59
N SER A 3 -19.92 13.07 16.51
CA SER A 3 -20.82 14.18 16.21
C SER A 3 -20.18 15.03 15.12
N THR A 4 -20.64 14.86 13.89
CA THR A 4 -20.20 15.68 12.77
C THR A 4 -21.11 16.90 12.80
N ASP A 5 -20.66 17.96 13.47
CA ASP A 5 -21.30 19.27 13.36
C ASP A 5 -21.46 19.62 11.86
N ALA A 6 -22.63 20.10 11.45
CA ALA A 6 -22.94 20.49 10.06
C ALA A 6 -22.11 21.69 9.55
N ASN A 7 -21.15 22.14 10.35
CA ASN A 7 -20.17 23.17 10.03
C ASN A 7 -18.83 22.43 9.95
N GLY A 8 -18.08 22.56 8.86
CA GLY A 8 -16.82 21.85 8.66
C GLY A 8 -15.85 21.97 9.85
N PRO A 9 -14.77 21.15 9.89
CA PRO A 9 -13.90 21.06 11.06
C PRO A 9 -13.45 22.45 11.52
N ARG A 10 -13.50 22.70 12.84
CA ARG A 10 -13.06 23.96 13.45
C ARG A 10 -11.54 23.95 13.62
N LEU A 11 -10.92 25.12 13.48
CA LEU A 11 -9.49 25.32 13.70
C LEU A 11 -9.25 25.40 15.21
N LYS A 12 -8.46 24.49 15.76
CA LYS A 12 -8.13 24.46 17.19
C LYS A 12 -7.05 25.50 17.47
N VAL A 13 -7.33 26.43 18.37
CA VAL A 13 -6.41 27.52 18.71
C VAL A 13 -6.17 27.52 20.21
N TYR A 14 -4.92 27.34 20.60
CA TYR A 14 -4.50 27.52 21.99
C TYR A 14 -4.09 28.96 22.23
N VAL A 15 -4.53 29.56 23.34
CA VAL A 15 -4.18 30.94 23.72
C VAL A 15 -3.38 30.92 25.01
N SER A 16 -2.10 31.25 24.90
CA SER A 16 -1.20 31.54 26.00
C SER A 16 -1.31 33.01 26.38
N TYR A 17 -1.53 33.29 27.66
CA TYR A 17 -1.64 34.64 28.21
C TYR A 17 -1.22 34.68 29.68
N CYS A 18 -0.85 35.87 30.17
CA CYS A 18 -0.62 36.10 31.59
C CYS A 18 -1.94 36.46 32.29
N GLY A 19 -2.15 36.01 33.53
CA GLY A 19 -3.36 36.34 34.31
C GLY A 19 -3.61 37.85 34.45
N ALA A 20 -2.58 38.69 34.39
CA ALA A 20 -2.71 40.15 34.37
C ALA A 20 -3.45 40.69 33.13
N ASP A 21 -3.44 39.96 32.02
CA ASP A 21 -4.08 40.33 30.75
C ASP A 21 -5.42 39.61 30.49
N ALA A 22 -5.97 38.91 31.50
CA ALA A 22 -7.19 38.13 31.36
C ALA A 22 -8.36 38.92 30.73
N GLY A 23 -8.55 40.19 31.12
CA GLY A 23 -9.62 41.02 30.58
C GLY A 23 -9.51 41.28 29.06
N PHE A 24 -8.29 41.45 28.54
CA PHE A 24 -8.04 41.56 27.10
C PHE A 24 -8.25 40.21 26.41
N THR A 25 -7.74 39.14 27.01
CA THR A 25 -7.89 37.78 26.49
C THR A 25 -9.36 37.38 26.38
N ASP A 26 -10.20 37.73 27.36
CA ASP A 26 -11.65 37.49 27.31
C ASP A 26 -12.34 38.26 26.18
N GLU A 27 -11.91 39.49 25.88
CA GLU A 27 -12.41 40.24 24.73
C GLU A 27 -11.96 39.60 23.41
N LEU A 28 -10.71 39.15 23.34
CA LEU A 28 -10.14 38.44 22.19
C LEU A 28 -10.88 37.14 21.88
N ILE A 29 -11.09 36.31 22.91
CA ILE A 29 -11.81 35.04 22.82
C ILE A 29 -13.25 35.30 22.36
N ARG A 30 -13.96 36.26 22.98
CA ARG A 30 -15.31 36.64 22.53
C ARG A 30 -15.33 37.13 21.08
N GLY A 31 -14.29 37.84 20.64
CA GLY A 31 -14.11 38.26 19.26
C GLY A 31 -13.97 37.09 18.30
N LEU A 32 -13.11 36.12 18.62
CA LEU A 32 -12.86 34.94 17.81
C LEU A 32 -14.05 33.97 17.80
N GLN A 33 -14.73 33.75 18.94
CA GLN A 33 -15.89 32.85 19.07
C GLN A 33 -17.11 33.30 18.26
N LYS A 34 -17.21 34.58 17.87
CA LYS A 34 -18.25 35.04 16.93
C LYS A 34 -18.16 34.32 15.60
N ASP A 35 -16.98 33.88 15.22
CA ASP A 35 -16.76 33.07 14.03
C ASP A 35 -16.75 31.58 14.40
N ARG A 36 -17.70 30.84 13.82
CA ARG A 36 -17.89 29.41 14.11
C ARG A 36 -16.77 28.50 13.58
N ARG A 37 -15.74 29.08 12.96
CA ARG A 37 -14.57 28.35 12.42
C ARG A 37 -13.51 28.04 13.46
N PHE A 38 -13.52 28.67 14.64
CA PHE A 38 -12.50 28.48 15.66
C PHE A 38 -13.03 27.64 16.83
N ASP A 39 -12.16 26.80 17.37
CA ASP A 39 -12.32 26.10 18.63
C ASP A 39 -11.16 26.55 19.52
N ILE A 40 -11.45 27.15 20.67
CA ILE A 40 -10.46 27.90 21.44
C ILE A 40 -10.24 27.21 22.78
N SER A 41 -8.97 26.97 23.10
CA SER A 41 -8.53 26.43 24.38
C SER A 41 -7.57 27.42 25.05
N VAL A 42 -7.64 27.49 26.37
CA VAL A 42 -6.83 28.35 27.23
C VAL A 42 -6.25 27.51 28.36
N ASP A 43 -5.19 28.01 29.01
CA ASP A 43 -4.71 27.43 30.27
C ASP A 43 -5.87 27.44 31.29
N PRO A 44 -6.31 26.27 31.78
CA PRO A 44 -7.38 26.19 32.76
C PRO A 44 -6.83 26.49 34.15
N ASP A 45 -6.37 27.72 34.44
CA ASP A 45 -5.90 28.26 35.75
C ASP A 45 -6.02 27.27 36.93
N CYS A 46 -5.15 26.25 36.96
CA CYS A 46 -5.33 25.09 37.83
C CYS A 46 -4.23 25.02 38.88
N THR A 47 -4.63 24.80 40.14
CA THR A 47 -3.71 24.49 41.25
C THR A 47 -3.27 23.03 41.14
N ILE A 48 -2.40 22.73 40.18
CA ILE A 48 -1.78 21.42 39.97
C ILE A 48 -0.26 21.53 40.04
N ASP A 49 0.40 20.38 40.19
CA ASP A 49 1.87 20.32 40.21
C ASP A 49 2.46 20.73 38.85
N GLU A 50 3.68 21.28 38.86
CA GLU A 50 4.31 21.86 37.67
C GLU A 50 4.47 20.83 36.53
N ASP A 51 4.78 19.58 36.86
CA ASP A 51 4.94 18.50 35.86
C ASP A 51 3.60 18.11 35.21
N ASP A 52 2.53 18.04 36.01
CA ASP A 52 1.18 17.75 35.51
C ASP A 52 0.65 18.92 34.66
N TRP A 53 0.96 20.16 35.06
CA TRP A 53 0.68 21.35 34.27
C TRP A 53 1.41 21.31 32.91
N LYS A 54 2.72 21.04 32.91
CA LYS A 54 3.51 20.90 31.67
C LYS A 54 2.96 19.80 30.76
N SER A 55 2.53 18.68 31.33
CA SER A 55 1.93 17.58 30.58
C SER A 55 0.58 17.98 29.94
N LEU A 56 -0.27 18.66 30.71
CA LEU A 56 -1.57 19.15 30.24
C LEU A 56 -1.41 20.20 29.13
N ILE A 57 -0.64 21.25 29.37
CA ILE A 57 -0.43 22.32 28.39
C ILE A 57 0.32 21.81 27.16
N GLY A 58 1.30 20.93 27.34
CA GLY A 58 1.99 20.29 26.23
C GLY A 58 1.05 19.49 25.33
N THR A 59 0.03 18.84 25.91
CA THR A 59 -1.02 18.15 25.15
C THR A 59 -1.93 19.13 24.42
N LEU A 60 -2.34 20.24 25.06
CA LEU A 60 -3.15 21.27 24.42
C LEU A 60 -2.42 21.93 23.23
N ILE A 61 -1.15 22.25 23.39
CA ILE A 61 -0.30 22.79 22.31
C ILE A 61 -0.13 21.77 21.18
N ALA A 62 0.04 20.50 21.52
CA ALA A 62 0.17 19.42 20.54
C ALA A 62 -1.10 19.23 19.69
N ASP A 63 -2.27 19.34 20.32
CA ASP A 63 -3.57 19.16 19.68
C ASP A 63 -4.06 20.42 18.96
N ALA A 64 -3.50 21.59 19.26
CA ALA A 64 -3.84 22.85 18.62
C ALA A 64 -3.25 22.95 17.20
N ASP A 65 -3.99 23.61 16.31
CA ASP A 65 -3.55 23.95 14.96
C ASP A 65 -2.66 25.21 14.96
N ALA A 66 -3.00 26.18 15.82
CA ALA A 66 -2.24 27.40 15.99
C ALA A 66 -2.18 27.79 17.47
N VAL A 67 -1.10 28.49 17.84
CA VAL A 67 -0.87 29.01 19.18
C VAL A 67 -0.83 30.53 19.11
N ILE A 68 -1.72 31.18 19.84
CA ILE A 68 -1.68 32.62 20.08
C ILE A 68 -0.89 32.86 21.36
N VAL A 69 0.09 33.75 21.29
CA VAL A 69 0.85 34.18 22.48
C VAL A 69 0.52 35.64 22.72
N VAL A 70 -0.16 35.93 23.82
CA VAL A 70 -0.50 37.30 24.24
C VAL A 70 0.72 37.90 24.95
N LEU A 71 1.24 38.98 24.37
CA LEU A 71 2.42 39.69 24.81
C LEU A 71 2.03 40.96 25.56
N SER A 72 2.58 41.12 26.75
CA SER A 72 2.50 42.30 27.59
C SER A 72 3.80 42.46 28.41
N PRO A 73 4.03 43.60 29.06
CA PRO A 73 5.16 43.77 29.98
C PRO A 73 5.18 42.75 31.13
N ASP A 74 4.01 42.24 31.51
CA ASP A 74 3.80 41.30 32.59
C ASP A 74 3.88 39.87 32.02
N THR A 75 5.10 39.40 31.74
CA THR A 75 5.31 38.04 31.22
C THR A 75 5.14 37.00 32.32
N SER A 76 4.38 35.93 32.06
CA SER A 76 4.35 34.77 32.95
C SER A 76 5.69 34.02 32.88
N PRO A 77 6.19 33.45 34.00
CA PRO A 77 7.42 32.67 34.01
C PRO A 77 7.40 31.47 33.06
N SER A 78 6.21 30.95 32.74
CA SER A 78 6.03 29.76 31.92
C SER A 78 5.89 30.06 30.41
N CYS A 79 5.82 31.34 30.01
CA CYS A 79 5.60 31.73 28.61
C CYS A 79 6.71 31.23 27.68
N ASP A 80 7.97 31.28 28.13
CA ASP A 80 9.11 30.81 27.34
C ASP A 80 9.01 29.31 27.05
N TRP A 81 8.62 28.52 28.05
CA TRP A 81 8.44 27.07 27.89
C TRP A 81 7.29 26.73 26.91
N GLU A 82 6.18 27.46 26.95
CA GLU A 82 5.08 27.25 26.01
C GLU A 82 5.49 27.59 24.56
N ILE A 83 6.27 28.66 24.38
CA ILE A 83 6.82 29.04 23.07
C ILE A 83 7.76 27.95 22.56
N GLU A 84 8.67 27.47 23.40
CA GLU A 84 9.58 26.37 23.06
C GLU A 84 8.82 25.10 22.69
N CYS A 85 7.79 24.74 23.46
CA CYS A 85 6.94 23.57 23.17
C CYS A 85 6.24 23.72 21.81
N ALA A 86 5.67 24.90 21.52
CA ALA A 86 5.04 25.18 20.23
C ALA A 86 6.04 25.11 19.07
N GLN A 87 7.28 25.59 19.27
CA GLN A 87 8.34 25.50 18.27
C GLN A 87 8.81 24.07 18.02
N GLN A 88 8.99 23.27 19.08
CA GLN A 88 9.34 21.85 18.97
C GLN A 88 8.31 21.07 18.15
N HIS A 89 7.03 21.42 18.28
CA HIS A 89 5.96 20.84 17.48
C HIS A 89 5.73 21.54 16.14
N SER A 90 6.60 22.50 15.78
CA SER A 90 6.49 23.31 14.55
C SER A 90 5.08 23.87 14.35
N LYS A 91 4.47 24.35 15.45
CA LYS A 91 3.15 24.95 15.43
C LYS A 91 3.22 26.36 14.85
N ARG A 92 2.11 26.80 14.26
CA ARG A 92 1.98 28.20 13.86
C ARG A 92 1.80 29.05 15.11
N ILE A 93 2.81 29.86 15.43
CA ILE A 93 2.76 30.82 16.53
C ILE A 93 2.33 32.18 15.97
N VAL A 94 1.31 32.78 16.57
CA VAL A 94 0.84 34.13 16.22
C VAL A 94 0.98 35.04 17.44
N PRO A 95 2.05 35.86 17.51
CA PRO A 95 2.24 36.80 18.61
C PRO A 95 1.21 37.93 18.55
N VAL A 96 0.52 38.19 19.65
CA VAL A 96 -0.46 39.25 19.81
C VAL A 96 0.03 40.23 20.87
N LEU A 97 0.33 41.46 20.49
CA LEU A 97 0.77 42.49 21.43
C LEU A 97 -0.44 43.24 22.00
N CYS A 98 -0.74 42.97 23.26
CA CYS A 98 -1.83 43.61 24.01
C CYS A 98 -1.39 44.99 24.53
N ARG A 99 -0.21 45.05 25.18
CA ARG A 99 0.37 46.26 25.76
C ARG A 99 1.81 46.44 25.27
N PRO A 100 2.31 47.68 25.12
CA PRO A 100 3.68 47.91 24.67
C PRO A 100 4.66 47.28 25.66
N LEU A 101 5.57 46.42 25.18
CA LEU A 101 6.53 45.70 26.05
C LEU A 101 7.50 46.61 26.82
N GLY A 102 7.68 47.86 26.36
CA GLY A 102 8.56 48.83 27.01
C GLY A 102 10.02 48.36 27.04
N ALA A 103 10.57 48.16 28.24
CA ALA A 103 11.92 47.65 28.46
C ALA A 103 12.01 46.12 28.41
N THR A 104 10.87 45.42 28.53
CA THR A 104 10.80 43.96 28.37
C THR A 104 11.03 43.64 26.88
N GLY A 105 12.06 42.86 26.57
CA GLY A 105 12.38 42.48 25.20
C GLY A 105 11.35 41.49 24.64
N LEU A 106 11.34 41.31 23.31
CA LEU A 106 10.58 40.23 22.68
C LEU A 106 11.27 38.89 23.00
N PRO A 107 10.54 37.83 23.42
CA PRO A 107 11.11 36.50 23.60
C PRO A 107 11.83 36.03 22.33
N ALA A 108 13.01 35.41 22.50
CA ALA A 108 13.87 35.03 21.38
C ALA A 108 13.16 34.12 20.36
N GLY A 109 12.27 33.24 20.84
CA GLY A 109 11.50 32.34 19.98
C GLY A 109 10.46 33.01 19.08
N LEU A 110 10.14 34.29 19.32
CA LEU A 110 9.19 35.07 18.51
C LEU A 110 9.89 36.03 17.55
N ALA A 111 11.23 36.07 17.55
CA ALA A 111 11.99 36.92 16.67
C ALA A 111 11.72 36.59 15.18
N GLY A 112 11.40 37.62 14.40
CA GLY A 112 11.10 37.49 12.97
C GLY A 112 9.65 37.11 12.63
N LEU A 113 8.81 36.82 13.62
CA LEU A 113 7.38 36.62 13.40
C LEU A 113 6.65 37.95 13.25
N LYS A 114 5.57 37.94 12.46
CA LYS A 114 4.68 39.10 12.33
C LYS A 114 3.84 39.25 13.58
N ILE A 115 4.09 40.30 14.35
CA ILE A 115 3.35 40.62 15.57
C ILE A 115 2.04 41.32 15.20
N GLN A 116 0.92 40.81 15.71
CA GLN A 116 -0.37 41.46 15.61
C GLN A 116 -0.56 42.45 16.77
N ARG A 117 -0.58 43.74 16.47
CA ARG A 117 -0.62 44.81 17.48
C ARG A 117 -2.05 45.23 17.81
N PHE A 118 -2.36 45.35 19.10
CA PHE A 118 -3.61 45.89 19.65
C PHE A 118 -3.35 47.13 20.54
N ASP A 119 -2.09 47.56 20.66
CA ASP A 119 -1.64 48.66 21.52
C ASP A 119 -1.59 50.02 20.82
N ASP A 120 -1.95 50.10 19.53
CA ASP A 120 -1.81 51.29 18.68
C ASP A 120 -3.00 52.28 18.77
N GLY A 121 -3.95 52.03 19.66
CA GLY A 121 -5.16 52.85 19.81
C GLY A 121 -6.15 52.71 18.64
N ALA A 122 -5.91 51.79 17.69
CA ALA A 122 -6.87 51.50 16.64
C ALA A 122 -8.12 50.79 17.22
N ALA A 123 -9.24 50.89 16.50
CA ALA A 123 -10.44 50.15 16.87
C ALA A 123 -10.15 48.63 16.86
N PHE A 124 -10.40 47.97 17.99
CA PHE A 124 -10.16 46.54 18.26
C PHE A 124 -10.51 45.58 17.11
N GLN A 125 -11.57 45.91 16.35
CA GLN A 125 -12.04 45.10 15.22
C GLN A 125 -11.03 44.95 14.08
N ARG A 126 -10.21 45.98 13.82
CA ARG A 126 -9.23 45.95 12.72
C ARG A 126 -8.11 44.93 12.98
N PRO A 127 -7.38 44.98 14.11
CA PRO A 127 -6.36 43.97 14.42
C PRO A 127 -6.95 42.58 14.64
N LEU A 128 -8.17 42.47 15.18
CA LEU A 128 -8.89 41.19 15.27
C LEU A 128 -9.09 40.54 13.89
N LYS A 129 -9.52 41.31 12.88
CA LYS A 129 -9.66 40.78 11.51
C LYS A 129 -8.31 40.31 10.94
N GLY A 130 -7.23 41.05 11.22
CA GLY A 130 -5.87 40.67 10.84
C GLY A 130 -5.43 39.35 11.49
N LEU A 131 -5.73 39.18 12.78
CA LEU A 131 -5.48 37.95 13.52
C LEU A 131 -6.24 36.77 12.92
N MET A 132 -7.55 36.93 12.68
CA MET A 132 -8.38 35.88 12.07
C MET A 132 -7.86 35.47 10.70
N GLN A 133 -7.38 36.42 9.90
CA GLN A 133 -6.75 36.13 8.61
C GLN A 133 -5.46 35.32 8.79
N ALA A 134 -4.57 35.73 9.70
CA ALA A 134 -3.31 35.01 9.98
C ALA A 134 -3.54 33.57 10.46
N LEU A 135 -4.59 33.34 11.26
CA LEU A 135 -4.96 32.00 11.73
C LEU A 135 -5.54 31.15 10.59
N THR A 136 -6.33 31.74 9.69
CA THR A 136 -7.05 31.00 8.63
C THR A 136 -6.26 30.80 7.34
N SER A 137 -5.15 31.51 7.14
CA SER A 137 -4.24 31.29 6.01
C SER A 137 -3.81 29.82 5.93
N ASP A 138 -4.07 29.15 4.81
CA ASP A 138 -3.69 27.75 4.60
C ASP A 138 -4.19 26.79 5.70
N ALA A 139 -5.35 27.08 6.29
CA ALA A 139 -5.90 26.32 7.42
C ALA A 139 -6.02 24.81 7.15
N GLN A 140 -6.30 24.41 5.90
CA GLN A 140 -6.33 22.99 5.53
C GLN A 140 -4.96 22.33 5.67
N TRP A 141 -3.89 23.01 5.22
CA TRP A 141 -2.53 22.49 5.34
C TRP A 141 -2.10 22.38 6.80
N ILE A 142 -2.45 23.37 7.63
CA ILE A 142 -2.14 23.40 9.08
C ILE A 142 -2.91 22.32 9.86
N ARG A 143 -4.16 22.04 9.49
CA ARG A 143 -4.91 20.94 10.12
C ARG A 143 -4.30 19.59 9.79
N GLU A 144 -3.92 19.41 8.54
CA GLU A 144 -3.26 18.19 8.10
C GLU A 144 -1.89 18.01 8.77
N HIS A 145 -1.15 19.10 8.97
CA HIS A 145 0.04 19.13 9.82
C HIS A 145 -0.26 18.58 11.22
N THR A 146 -1.25 19.13 11.93
CA THR A 146 -1.60 18.68 13.29
C THR A 146 -2.04 17.22 13.32
N ARG A 147 -2.84 16.78 12.33
CA ARG A 147 -3.31 15.39 12.21
C ARG A 147 -2.13 14.43 12.05
N LEU A 148 -1.21 14.73 11.14
CA LEU A 148 -0.04 13.90 10.88
C LEU A 148 0.92 13.88 12.06
N LEU A 149 1.14 15.02 12.74
CA LEU A 149 1.96 15.06 13.95
C LEU A 149 1.38 14.17 15.06
N ALA A 150 0.06 14.22 15.26
CA ALA A 150 -0.60 13.40 16.27
C ALA A 150 -0.43 11.90 15.98
N HIS A 151 -0.57 11.49 14.71
CA HIS A 151 -0.31 10.12 14.28
C HIS A 151 1.15 9.73 14.48
N ALA A 152 2.09 10.58 14.05
CA ALA A 152 3.52 10.32 14.17
C ALA A 152 3.96 10.17 15.63
N ARG A 153 3.42 10.99 16.54
CA ARG A 153 3.67 10.86 17.99
C ARG A 153 3.04 9.62 18.60
N MET A 154 1.87 9.21 18.14
CA MET A 154 1.26 7.95 18.58
C MET A 154 2.10 6.75 18.11
N TRP A 155 2.58 6.79 16.86
CA TRP A 155 3.50 5.82 16.30
C TRP A 155 4.82 5.76 17.09
N GLU A 156 5.45 6.90 17.38
CA GLU A 156 6.67 6.97 18.18
C GLU A 156 6.48 6.34 19.57
N ARG A 157 5.41 6.74 20.29
CA ARG A 157 5.08 6.19 21.61
C ARG A 157 4.77 4.68 21.59
N SER A 158 4.29 4.16 20.47
CA SER A 158 4.03 2.73 20.29
C SER A 158 5.29 1.89 20.02
N THR A 159 6.48 2.46 20.18
CA THR A 159 7.75 1.84 19.74
C THR A 159 7.76 1.59 18.23
N ARG A 160 7.22 2.56 17.47
CA ARG A 160 7.18 2.57 16.01
C ARG A 160 6.45 1.36 15.37
N SER A 161 5.28 0.98 15.90
CA SER A 161 4.49 -0.14 15.39
C SER A 161 4.03 0.04 13.94
N ASN A 162 4.11 -1.03 13.13
CA ASN A 162 3.66 -1.07 11.73
C ASN A 162 2.13 -0.94 11.55
N ASP A 163 1.36 -1.13 12.62
CA ASP A 163 -0.11 -1.07 12.59
C ASP A 163 -0.64 0.37 12.60
N LEU A 164 0.19 1.32 13.04
CA LEU A 164 -0.14 2.75 13.09
C LEU A 164 0.38 3.54 11.88
N LEU A 165 1.11 2.87 10.98
CA LEU A 165 1.57 3.48 9.74
C LEU A 165 0.39 3.75 8.81
N LEU A 166 0.53 4.81 8.02
CA LEU A 166 -0.47 5.16 7.01
C LEU A 166 -0.59 4.03 5.97
N ASN A 167 -1.80 3.83 5.46
CA ASN A 167 -1.98 2.97 4.30
C ASN A 167 -1.40 3.64 3.02
N GLY A 168 -1.37 2.92 1.89
CA GLY A 168 -0.71 3.42 0.67
C GLY A 168 -1.28 4.73 0.12
N GLU A 169 -2.60 4.92 0.17
CA GLU A 169 -3.25 6.14 -0.29
C GLU A 169 -2.96 7.31 0.66
N GLU A 170 -3.08 7.07 1.96
CA GLU A 170 -2.79 8.06 3.00
C GLU A 170 -1.32 8.47 3.02
N ALA A 171 -0.39 7.53 2.82
CA ALA A 171 1.04 7.81 2.74
C ALA A 171 1.37 8.68 1.52
N LEU A 172 0.78 8.39 0.36
CA LEU A 172 0.92 9.22 -0.84
C LEU A 172 0.33 10.63 -0.62
N ALA A 173 -0.85 10.72 -0.02
CA ALA A 173 -1.47 11.99 0.32
C ALA A 173 -0.60 12.82 1.29
N ALA A 174 -0.02 12.19 2.32
CA ALA A 174 0.87 12.85 3.27
C ALA A 174 2.20 13.32 2.62
N LYS A 175 2.73 12.54 1.67
CA LYS A 175 3.88 12.96 0.86
C LYS A 175 3.55 14.18 0.01
N MET A 176 2.41 14.17 -0.68
CA MET A 176 1.95 15.33 -1.45
C MET A 176 1.70 16.55 -0.58
N TRP A 177 1.13 16.37 0.62
CA TRP A 177 0.96 17.43 1.61
C TRP A 177 2.31 18.09 1.96
N THR A 178 3.36 17.29 2.18
CA THR A 178 4.72 17.78 2.48
C THR A 178 5.29 18.63 1.33
N LEU A 179 5.09 18.17 0.08
CA LEU A 179 5.54 18.88 -1.13
C LEU A 179 4.75 20.17 -1.39
N SER A 180 3.48 20.20 -0.98
CA SER A 180 2.57 21.34 -1.17
C SER A 180 2.70 22.44 -0.12
N ARG A 181 3.79 22.46 0.68
CA ARG A 181 3.97 23.41 1.79
C ARG A 181 3.83 24.86 1.31
N PRO A 182 2.87 25.64 1.85
CA PRO A 182 2.75 27.06 1.56
C PRO A 182 3.96 27.87 2.02
N ASP A 183 4.22 28.99 1.36
CA ASP A 183 5.26 29.92 1.75
C ASP A 183 4.95 30.53 3.13
N GLY A 184 5.91 30.46 4.05
CA GLY A 184 5.75 30.95 5.42
C GLY A 184 4.95 30.03 6.36
N ALA A 185 4.48 28.87 5.89
CA ALA A 185 3.99 27.83 6.79
C ALA A 185 5.14 27.22 7.60
N PRO A 186 4.88 26.73 8.84
CA PRO A 186 5.89 26.04 9.63
C PRO A 186 6.50 24.86 8.87
N LYS A 187 7.79 24.59 9.09
CA LYS A 187 8.43 23.43 8.49
C LYS A 187 7.94 22.16 9.21
N PRO A 188 7.54 21.09 8.51
CA PRO A 188 7.28 19.81 9.15
C PRO A 188 8.50 19.36 9.97
N THR A 189 8.27 18.82 11.16
CA THR A 189 9.33 18.27 12.02
C THR A 189 9.97 17.03 11.40
N ASP A 190 11.17 16.66 11.85
CA ASP A 190 11.84 15.42 11.41
C ASP A 190 10.97 14.18 11.68
N LEU A 191 10.23 14.17 12.80
CA LEU A 191 9.28 13.11 13.13
C LEU A 191 8.15 12.97 12.08
N HIS A 192 7.66 14.08 11.50
CA HIS A 192 6.69 14.00 10.40
C HIS A 192 7.30 13.28 9.20
N ILE A 193 8.49 13.73 8.80
CA ILE A 193 9.17 13.23 7.60
C ILE A 193 9.49 11.74 7.78
N GLU A 194 10.03 11.35 8.93
CA GLU A 194 10.33 9.95 9.27
C GLU A 194 9.07 9.08 9.18
N PHE A 195 7.98 9.50 9.84
CA PHE A 195 6.72 8.77 9.85
C PHE A 195 6.13 8.58 8.44
N ILE A 196 6.15 9.63 7.61
CA ILE A 196 5.64 9.58 6.24
C ILE A 196 6.50 8.64 5.37
N CYS A 197 7.83 8.77 5.44
CA CYS A 197 8.76 7.95 4.67
C CYS A 197 8.63 6.46 5.02
N ILE A 198 8.54 6.12 6.31
CA ILE A 198 8.38 4.73 6.75
C ILE A 198 7.02 4.18 6.32
N SER A 199 5.96 4.99 6.44
CA SER A 199 4.63 4.59 5.98
C SER A 199 4.63 4.29 4.48
N GLU A 200 5.25 5.13 3.66
CA GLU A 200 5.39 4.92 2.21
C GLU A 200 6.17 3.64 1.89
N ALA A 201 7.33 3.43 2.53
CA ALA A 201 8.17 2.25 2.30
C ALA A 201 7.43 0.95 2.63
N VAL A 202 6.76 0.90 3.79
CA VAL A 202 5.99 -0.27 4.23
C VAL A 202 4.77 -0.50 3.33
N ALA A 203 4.06 0.56 2.92
CA ALA A 203 2.93 0.44 2.01
C ALA A 203 3.37 -0.10 0.64
N THR A 204 4.50 0.37 0.12
CA THR A 204 5.08 -0.10 -1.16
C THR A 204 5.48 -1.58 -1.08
N ALA A 205 6.12 -1.99 0.03
CA ALA A 205 6.48 -3.39 0.24
C ALA A 205 5.24 -4.31 0.38
N ARG A 206 4.18 -3.84 1.05
CA ARG A 206 2.91 -4.58 1.14
C ARG A 206 2.25 -4.72 -0.23
N ALA A 207 2.27 -3.67 -1.04
CA ALA A 207 1.72 -3.69 -2.39
C ALA A 207 2.49 -4.65 -3.30
N SER A 208 3.83 -4.58 -3.32
CA SER A 208 4.65 -5.48 -4.15
C SER A 208 4.50 -6.95 -3.76
N ALA A 209 4.41 -7.26 -2.46
CA ALA A 209 4.14 -8.61 -1.98
C ALA A 209 2.74 -9.11 -2.41
N ALA A 210 1.72 -8.24 -2.32
CA ALA A 210 0.37 -8.60 -2.76
C ALA A 210 0.31 -8.88 -4.27
N TYR A 211 1.00 -8.08 -5.08
CA TYR A 211 1.11 -8.31 -6.52
C TYR A 211 1.84 -9.61 -6.85
N ALA A 212 2.90 -9.95 -6.12
CA ALA A 212 3.62 -11.21 -6.32
C ALA A 212 2.73 -12.43 -6.04
N VAL A 213 1.97 -12.41 -4.95
CA VAL A 213 1.01 -13.48 -4.60
C VAL A 213 -0.11 -13.58 -5.63
N GLN A 214 -0.62 -12.46 -6.12
CA GLN A 214 -1.63 -12.44 -7.18
C GLN A 214 -1.10 -13.00 -8.49
N ALA A 215 0.12 -12.64 -8.90
CA ALA A 215 0.73 -13.15 -10.11
C ALA A 215 0.92 -14.68 -10.08
N GLU A 216 1.36 -15.24 -8.94
CA GLU A 216 1.48 -16.69 -8.77
C GLU A 216 0.11 -17.39 -8.85
N ARG A 217 -0.91 -16.78 -8.24
CA ARG A 217 -2.28 -17.29 -8.31
C ARG A 217 -2.81 -17.29 -9.75
N ASP A 218 -2.62 -16.20 -10.48
CA ASP A 218 -3.05 -16.08 -11.87
C ASP A 218 -2.34 -17.11 -12.77
N GLU A 219 -1.03 -17.33 -12.54
CA GLU A 219 -0.28 -18.37 -13.25
C GLU A 219 -0.86 -19.77 -12.99
N LEU A 220 -1.14 -20.12 -11.73
CA LEU A 220 -1.76 -21.40 -11.39
C LEU A 220 -3.16 -21.56 -12.00
N GLU A 221 -3.95 -20.50 -12.02
CA GLU A 221 -5.28 -20.50 -12.64
C GLU A 221 -5.19 -20.72 -14.15
N THR A 222 -4.23 -20.08 -14.83
CA THR A 222 -3.98 -20.31 -16.28
C THR A 222 -3.51 -21.73 -16.57
N LEU A 223 -2.59 -22.27 -15.76
CA LEU A 223 -2.12 -23.66 -15.89
C LEU A 223 -3.26 -24.66 -15.65
N ALA A 224 -4.12 -24.41 -14.67
CA ALA A 224 -5.30 -25.23 -14.41
C ALA A 224 -6.28 -25.21 -15.59
N HIS A 225 -6.51 -24.04 -16.18
CA HIS A 225 -7.33 -23.89 -17.38
C HIS A 225 -6.76 -24.73 -18.55
N LEU A 226 -5.48 -24.55 -18.88
CA LEU A 226 -4.81 -25.31 -19.95
C LEU A 226 -4.82 -26.81 -19.71
N ASN A 227 -4.62 -27.24 -18.46
CA ASN A 227 -4.67 -28.66 -18.12
C ASN A 227 -6.09 -29.23 -18.31
N SER A 228 -7.13 -28.46 -17.96
CA SER A 228 -8.52 -28.89 -18.14
C SER A 228 -8.90 -29.09 -19.62
N GLU A 229 -8.42 -28.22 -20.50
CA GLU A 229 -8.61 -28.36 -21.96
C GLU A 229 -7.90 -29.61 -22.49
N ASN A 230 -6.66 -29.84 -22.04
CA ASN A 230 -5.88 -31.02 -22.40
C ASN A 230 -6.51 -32.32 -21.91
N GLU A 231 -7.13 -32.32 -20.73
CA GLU A 231 -7.84 -33.51 -20.22
C GLU A 231 -9.01 -33.91 -21.11
N GLY A 232 -9.79 -32.94 -21.60
CA GLY A 232 -10.87 -33.20 -22.56
C GLY A 232 -10.34 -33.86 -23.83
N PHE A 233 -9.25 -33.33 -24.38
CA PHE A 233 -8.58 -33.89 -25.55
C PHE A 233 -8.05 -35.31 -25.29
N ARG A 234 -7.42 -35.55 -24.13
CA ARG A 234 -6.91 -36.87 -23.74
C ARG A 234 -8.01 -37.91 -23.57
N ARG A 235 -9.15 -37.53 -22.98
CA ARG A 235 -10.32 -38.42 -22.83
C ARG A 235 -10.89 -38.81 -24.20
N TRP A 236 -11.04 -37.84 -25.09
CA TRP A 236 -11.47 -38.09 -26.47
C TRP A 236 -10.49 -39.01 -27.22
N ALA A 237 -9.19 -38.75 -27.14
CA ALA A 237 -8.17 -39.56 -27.78
C ALA A 237 -8.16 -41.01 -27.26
N ASN A 238 -8.23 -41.20 -25.94
CA ASN A 238 -8.29 -42.54 -25.34
C ASN A 238 -9.55 -43.31 -25.76
N GLN A 239 -10.69 -42.64 -25.88
CA GLN A 239 -11.93 -43.24 -26.36
C GLN A 239 -11.82 -43.65 -27.84
N ALA A 240 -11.23 -42.80 -28.68
CA ALA A 240 -10.98 -43.11 -30.09
C ALA A 240 -10.03 -44.32 -30.26
N TYR A 241 -8.94 -44.37 -29.48
CA TYR A 241 -8.02 -45.51 -29.49
C TYR A 241 -8.71 -46.82 -29.07
N MET A 242 -9.59 -46.79 -28.05
CA MET A 242 -10.37 -47.97 -27.67
C MET A 242 -11.30 -48.43 -28.80
N VAL A 243 -12.03 -47.53 -29.45
CA VAL A 243 -12.95 -47.87 -30.55
C VAL A 243 -12.19 -48.51 -31.71
N VAL A 244 -11.06 -47.93 -32.12
CA VAL A 244 -10.20 -48.48 -33.18
C VAL A 244 -9.64 -49.85 -32.78
N GLY A 245 -9.17 -49.99 -31.54
CA GLY A 245 -8.67 -51.26 -31.01
C GLY A 245 -9.72 -52.38 -31.03
N CYS A 246 -10.94 -52.09 -30.59
CA CYS A 246 -12.07 -53.04 -30.65
C CYS A 246 -12.39 -53.42 -32.11
N TRP A 247 -12.37 -52.46 -33.03
CA TRP A 247 -12.60 -52.70 -34.45
C TRP A 247 -11.54 -53.63 -35.06
N LEU A 248 -10.26 -53.39 -34.76
CA LEU A 248 -9.15 -54.24 -35.19
C LEU A 248 -9.22 -55.65 -34.61
N ALA A 249 -9.56 -55.79 -33.32
CA ALA A 249 -9.75 -57.09 -32.68
C ALA A 249 -10.92 -57.87 -33.32
N ALA A 250 -12.04 -57.21 -33.62
CA ALA A 250 -13.17 -57.82 -34.32
C ALA A 250 -12.80 -58.28 -35.74
N LEU A 251 -12.02 -57.48 -36.48
CA LEU A 251 -11.49 -57.86 -37.79
C LEU A 251 -10.59 -59.08 -37.73
N ALA A 252 -9.70 -59.16 -36.73
CA ALA A 252 -8.84 -60.33 -36.52
C ALA A 252 -9.68 -61.58 -36.24
N LEU A 253 -10.63 -61.50 -35.29
CA LEU A 253 -11.55 -62.60 -34.99
C LEU A 253 -12.38 -63.02 -36.21
N PHE A 254 -12.82 -62.07 -37.03
CA PHE A 254 -13.54 -62.37 -38.26
C PHE A 254 -12.67 -63.09 -39.30
N SER A 255 -11.40 -62.67 -39.44
CA SER A 255 -10.44 -63.32 -40.33
C SER A 255 -10.11 -64.74 -39.88
N ASP A 256 -9.95 -64.96 -38.57
CA ASP A 256 -9.72 -66.28 -37.98
C ASP A 256 -10.95 -67.18 -38.17
N TRP A 257 -12.15 -66.66 -37.94
CA TRP A 257 -13.39 -67.39 -38.21
C TRP A 257 -13.52 -67.84 -39.67
N LYS A 258 -13.25 -66.92 -40.61
CA LYS A 258 -13.29 -67.22 -42.05
C LYS A 258 -12.26 -68.26 -42.45
N SER A 259 -11.06 -68.22 -41.88
CA SER A 259 -10.02 -69.22 -42.15
C SER A 259 -10.38 -70.60 -41.57
N ALA A 260 -11.01 -70.65 -40.39
CA ALA A 260 -11.51 -71.89 -39.80
C ALA A 260 -12.63 -72.53 -40.63
N ASP A 261 -13.56 -71.73 -41.16
CA ASP A 261 -14.62 -72.26 -42.04
C ASP A 261 -14.07 -72.72 -43.40
N ALA A 262 -13.05 -72.04 -43.95
CA ALA A 262 -12.33 -72.52 -45.12
C ALA A 262 -11.68 -73.89 -44.87
N MET A 263 -11.10 -74.11 -43.68
CA MET A 263 -10.56 -75.43 -43.30
C MET A 263 -11.65 -76.51 -43.19
N LYS A 264 -12.85 -76.18 -42.68
CA LYS A 264 -13.98 -77.13 -42.64
C LYS A 264 -14.46 -77.51 -44.04
N GLN A 265 -14.48 -76.57 -44.99
CA GLN A 265 -14.84 -76.89 -46.38
C GLN A 265 -13.81 -77.80 -47.04
N VAL A 266 -12.51 -77.62 -46.77
CA VAL A 266 -11.46 -78.53 -47.26
C VAL A 266 -11.54 -79.90 -46.57
N ALA A 267 -11.87 -79.97 -45.28
CA ALA A 267 -12.06 -81.23 -44.56
C ALA A 267 -13.29 -82.01 -45.06
N ASN A 268 -14.41 -81.33 -45.34
CA ASN A 268 -15.60 -81.94 -45.95
C ASN A 268 -15.42 -82.30 -47.43
N ALA A 269 -14.53 -81.62 -48.16
CA ALA A 269 -14.15 -82.06 -49.51
C ALA A 269 -13.27 -83.31 -49.48
N ARG A 270 -12.52 -83.55 -48.39
CA ARG A 270 -11.62 -84.69 -48.22
C ARG A 270 -12.34 -85.97 -47.76
N SER A 271 -13.53 -85.87 -47.16
CA SER A 271 -14.33 -87.02 -46.75
C SER A 271 -15.06 -87.73 -47.90
N TYR A 272 -15.08 -87.16 -49.11
CA TYR A 272 -15.59 -87.85 -50.32
C TYR A 272 -14.50 -88.56 -51.14
N THR A 273 -13.23 -88.48 -50.74
CA THR A 273 -12.11 -89.08 -51.49
C THR A 273 -11.38 -90.20 -50.74
N VAL A 274 -12.01 -90.82 -49.73
CA VAL A 274 -11.44 -91.97 -49.02
C VAL A 274 -12.19 -93.25 -49.40
N GLU A 275 -12.23 -93.58 -50.69
CA GLU A 275 -12.46 -94.95 -51.15
C GLU A 275 -11.91 -95.14 -52.56
N SER A 276 -10.60 -95.38 -52.67
CA SER A 276 -9.98 -96.37 -53.58
C SER A 276 -8.50 -96.10 -53.87
N CYS A 277 -7.72 -97.16 -53.64
CA CYS A 277 -6.52 -97.62 -54.35
C CYS A 277 -5.11 -97.02 -54.10
N SER A 278 -4.21 -97.99 -53.91
CA SER A 278 -2.74 -98.00 -53.73
C SER A 278 -1.95 -97.70 -55.03
N PRO A 279 -0.61 -97.54 -54.99
CA PRO A 279 0.21 -96.72 -55.91
C PRO A 279 0.79 -97.50 -57.12
N PRO A 280 1.57 -96.84 -58.00
CA PRO A 280 3.04 -96.94 -57.88
C PRO A 280 3.86 -95.69 -58.30
N ASP A 281 5.15 -95.80 -57.94
CA ASP A 281 6.38 -95.06 -58.30
C ASP A 281 6.39 -94.15 -59.55
N ALA A 282 7.04 -92.99 -59.42
CA ALA A 282 8.31 -92.71 -60.10
C ALA A 282 8.93 -91.34 -59.73
N ARG A 283 10.25 -91.37 -59.61
CA ARG A 283 11.23 -90.29 -59.38
C ARG A 283 11.10 -89.11 -60.36
N ARG A 284 11.45 -87.88 -59.91
CA ARG A 284 12.67 -87.13 -60.30
C ARG A 284 12.63 -85.62 -59.93
N HIS A 285 13.68 -85.21 -59.20
CA HIS A 285 14.55 -84.02 -59.33
C HIS A 285 14.09 -82.56 -59.07
N LEU A 286 15.00 -81.89 -58.32
CA LEU A 286 15.44 -80.47 -58.32
C LEU A 286 14.46 -79.43 -57.74
N ALA A 287 14.84 -78.33 -57.07
CA ALA A 287 16.04 -77.81 -56.39
C ALA A 287 15.68 -76.38 -55.87
N VAL A 288 16.45 -75.82 -54.92
CA VAL A 288 16.66 -74.35 -54.67
C VAL A 288 15.46 -73.59 -54.03
N ALA A 289 15.53 -72.64 -53.08
CA ALA A 289 16.51 -71.80 -52.36
C ALA A 289 15.93 -71.52 -50.94
N ILE A 290 16.67 -71.49 -49.82
CA ILE A 290 17.51 -70.42 -49.22
C ILE A 290 16.86 -69.01 -49.13
N GLY A 291 16.75 -68.52 -47.88
CA GLY A 291 16.75 -67.09 -47.50
C GLY A 291 15.59 -66.73 -46.55
N GLY A 292 15.74 -66.36 -45.27
CA GLY A 292 16.90 -65.91 -44.50
C GLY A 292 16.99 -64.38 -44.40
N ALA A 293 16.77 -63.85 -43.19
CA ALA A 293 17.05 -62.48 -42.70
C ALA A 293 16.08 -61.35 -43.15
N GLY A 294 15.80 -60.30 -42.38
CA GLY A 294 16.35 -59.89 -41.08
C GLY A 294 15.85 -58.49 -40.71
N LEU A 295 15.77 -58.25 -39.40
CA LEU A 295 15.49 -56.99 -38.71
C LEU A 295 16.51 -55.89 -39.04
N LYS A 296 16.04 -54.66 -39.32
CA LYS A 296 16.71 -53.36 -39.05
C LYS A 296 15.57 -52.33 -38.93
N GLY A 297 15.52 -51.38 -38.02
CA GLY A 297 16.55 -50.76 -37.18
C GLY A 297 16.16 -49.29 -37.07
N ALA A 298 15.91 -48.82 -35.86
CA ALA A 298 15.49 -47.47 -35.52
C ALA A 298 16.50 -46.39 -35.96
N LYS A 299 16.01 -45.15 -36.15
CA LYS A 299 16.78 -43.93 -35.88
C LYS A 299 15.85 -42.71 -35.75
N CYS A 300 15.76 -42.19 -34.53
CA CYS A 300 15.48 -40.78 -34.27
C CYS A 300 16.67 -39.91 -34.70
N PRO A 301 16.44 -38.61 -34.92
CA PRO A 301 17.39 -37.61 -34.48
C PRO A 301 16.76 -36.57 -33.55
N SER A 302 17.67 -36.01 -32.76
CA SER A 302 17.56 -35.15 -31.60
C SER A 302 17.28 -33.68 -31.89
N LEU A 303 16.67 -33.06 -30.86
CA LEU A 303 16.67 -31.66 -30.42
C LEU A 303 17.80 -30.75 -30.90
N ARG A 304 17.44 -29.49 -31.17
CA ARG A 304 18.31 -28.31 -31.04
C ARG A 304 17.55 -27.21 -30.30
N ALA A 305 18.13 -26.77 -29.19
CA ALA A 305 17.69 -25.63 -28.39
C ALA A 305 18.36 -24.35 -28.93
N ASP A 306 17.63 -23.24 -28.90
CA ASP A 306 18.23 -21.90 -29.03
C ASP A 306 17.79 -20.99 -27.89
N ARG A 307 18.79 -20.23 -27.45
CA ARG A 307 18.88 -19.35 -26.29
C ARG A 307 18.58 -17.92 -26.77
N MET A 308 17.72 -17.18 -26.07
CA MET A 308 17.66 -15.72 -26.20
C MET A 308 17.73 -15.05 -24.83
N THR A 309 18.77 -14.24 -24.71
CA THR A 309 19.08 -13.27 -23.67
C THR A 309 18.45 -11.92 -24.04
N THR A 310 17.82 -11.26 -23.08
CA THR A 310 17.69 -9.79 -23.08
C THR A 310 17.63 -9.32 -21.62
N GLY A 311 18.61 -8.52 -21.23
CA GLY A 311 18.57 -7.69 -20.03
C GLY A 311 18.11 -6.28 -20.37
N CYS A 312 17.63 -5.58 -19.34
CA CYS A 312 17.49 -4.12 -19.14
C CYS A 312 16.75 -3.98 -17.79
N LEU A 313 16.93 -3.00 -16.92
CA LEU A 313 17.87 -1.88 -16.72
C LEU A 313 17.54 -1.42 -15.28
N ASP A 314 18.58 -1.08 -14.52
CA ASP A 314 18.47 -0.50 -13.19
C ASP A 314 17.86 0.90 -13.19
N GLY A 315 17.13 1.22 -12.12
CA GLY A 315 16.73 2.56 -11.76
C GLY A 315 16.07 2.55 -10.39
N ASP A 316 16.75 3.09 -9.37
CA ASP A 316 16.13 3.90 -8.31
C ASP A 316 17.19 4.42 -7.32
N GLU A 317 17.60 5.66 -7.56
CA GLU A 317 18.59 6.42 -6.81
C GLU A 317 17.90 7.58 -6.09
N LEU A 318 17.09 7.28 -5.06
CA LEU A 318 16.43 8.32 -4.23
C LEU A 318 16.42 8.02 -2.72
N CYS A 319 17.02 6.91 -2.27
CA CYS A 319 16.99 6.47 -0.87
C CYS A 319 18.36 6.50 -0.15
N SER A 320 19.33 7.26 -0.65
CA SER A 320 20.73 7.22 -0.18
C SER A 320 21.11 8.28 0.87
N ARG A 321 20.17 8.75 1.70
CA ARG A 321 20.49 9.83 2.65
C ARG A 321 19.79 9.75 4.01
N VAL A 322 19.81 8.57 4.66
CA VAL A 322 19.54 8.44 6.11
C VAL A 322 20.41 7.33 6.74
N GLN A 323 21.70 7.30 6.42
CA GLN A 323 22.69 6.54 7.20
C GLN A 323 23.96 7.38 7.33
N ASN A 324 23.98 8.22 8.37
CA ASN A 324 25.14 8.59 9.18
C ASN A 324 24.68 9.39 10.39
#